data_AF-A0A1H7QFN3-F1
#
_entry.id   AF-A0A1H7QFN3-F1
#
_cell.length_a   1.000
_cell.length_b   1.000
_cell.length_c   1.000
_cell.angle_alpha   90.00
_cell.angle_beta   90.00
_cell.angle_gamma   90.00
#
_symmetry.space_group_name_H-M   'P 1'
#
loop_
_entity.id
_entity.type
_entity.pdbx_description
1 polymer ?
#
loop_
_entity_poly.entity_id
_entity_poly.type
_entity_poly.pdbx_seq_one_letter_code
_entity_poly.pdbx_strand_id
1 'polypeptide(L)'
;MQQRQEGISLVGLIVILALLGGVLVLGLKIVPTYAEYRAIQNAIATAKSTGGSVIEIQKSFDASATTGYISSINSRDLIIEKIDGQTEISFAYEKKIPLVGPASLLLEYEGTTAKGGAKPAKE
;
A
#
# COMPACT_ATOMS: atom_id res chain seq x y z
N MET A 1 52.96 -20.67 3.93
CA MET A 1 52.25 -19.60 3.19
C MET A 1 51.28 -18.95 4.16
N GLN A 2 51.52 -17.71 4.59
CA GLN A 2 50.61 -17.01 5.50
C GLN A 2 49.49 -16.35 4.67
N GLN A 3 48.24 -16.76 4.91
CA GLN A 3 47.06 -16.09 4.38
C GLN A 3 47.02 -14.66 4.95
N ARG A 4 47.16 -13.65 4.09
CA ARG A 4 46.82 -12.27 4.45
C ARG A 4 45.30 -12.23 4.65
N GLN A 5 44.87 -12.04 5.89
CA GLN A 5 43.49 -11.65 6.17
C GLN A 5 43.29 -10.23 5.65
N GLU A 6 42.66 -10.12 4.49
CA GLU A 6 42.16 -8.85 3.96
C GLU A 6 40.87 -8.52 4.73
N GLY A 7 40.97 -7.68 5.76
CA GLY A 7 39.79 -7.16 6.47
C GLY A 7 38.98 -6.21 5.58
N ILE A 8 37.73 -5.93 5.97
CA ILE A 8 36.94 -4.88 5.31
C ILE A 8 37.68 -3.55 5.48
N SER A 9 37.92 -2.84 4.36
CA SER A 9 38.51 -1.51 4.41
C SER A 9 37.54 -0.52 5.08
N LEU A 10 38.08 0.49 5.78
CA LEU A 10 37.25 1.54 6.40
C LEU A 10 36.31 2.20 5.38
N VAL A 11 36.80 2.40 4.15
CA VAL A 11 35.98 2.94 3.04
C VAL A 11 34.86 1.97 2.66
N GLY A 12 35.17 0.68 2.53
CA GLY A 12 34.17 -0.36 2.27
C GLY A 12 33.09 -0.43 3.36
N LEU A 13 33.49 -0.30 4.62
CA LEU A 13 32.56 -0.24 5.75
C LEU A 13 31.63 0.97 5.67
N ILE A 14 32.16 2.17 5.38
CA ILE A 14 31.36 3.39 5.24
C ILE A 14 30.34 3.24 4.11
N VAL A 15 30.73 2.70 2.96
CA VAL A 15 29.81 2.48 1.82
C VAL A 15 28.69 1.52 2.20
N ILE A 16 29.01 0.41 2.87
CA ILE A 16 27.99 -0.54 3.35
C ILE A 16 27.03 0.13 4.33
N LEU A 17 27.54 0.89 5.30
CA LEU A 17 26.71 1.61 6.26
C LEU A 17 25.81 2.65 5.59
N ALA A 18 26.30 3.37 4.58
CA ALA A 18 25.51 4.32 3.81
C ALA A 18 24.37 3.63 3.05
N LEU A 19 24.65 2.49 2.40
CA LEU A 19 23.62 1.70 1.70
C LEU A 19 22.58 1.15 2.68
N LEU A 20 23.02 0.57 3.80
CA LEU A 20 22.12 0.07 4.85
C LEU A 20 21.26 1.18 5.45
N GLY A 21 21.84 2.34 5.72
CA GLY A 21 21.11 3.52 6.19
C GLY A 21 20.04 3.97 5.18
N GLY A 22 20.37 3.97 3.90
CA GLY A 22 19.41 4.26 2.83
C GLY A 22 18.23 3.29 2.83
N VAL A 23 18.50 1.98 2.86
CA VAL A 23 17.45 0.95 2.91
C VAL A 23 16.59 1.06 4.17
N LEU A 24 17.20 1.34 5.32
CA LEU A 24 16.47 1.55 6.59
C LEU A 24 15.47 2.72 6.49
N VAL A 25 15.91 3.87 5.98
CA VAL A 25 15.04 5.05 5.83
C VAL A 25 13.89 4.76 4.86
N LEU A 26 14.13 4.04 3.76
CA LEU A 26 13.08 3.61 2.84
C LEU A 26 12.07 2.70 3.55
N GLY A 27 12.54 1.70 4.28
CA GLY A 27 11.69 0.80 5.05
C GLY A 27 10.78 1.55 6.02
N LEU A 28 11.32 2.49 6.80
CA LEU A 28 10.55 3.31 7.74
C LEU A 28 9.48 4.15 7.04
N LYS A 29 9.73 4.65 5.82
CA LYS A 29 8.75 5.41 5.04
C LYS A 29 7.62 4.53 4.46
N ILE A 30 7.90 3.27 4.13
CA ILE A 30 6.92 2.32 3.57
C ILE A 30 5.96 1.80 4.63
N VAL A 31 6.40 1.65 5.89
CA VAL A 31 5.56 1.13 6.98
C VAL A 31 4.22 1.86 7.14
N PRO A 32 4.15 3.20 7.26
CA PRO A 32 2.86 3.89 7.40
C PRO A 32 1.98 3.75 6.15
N THR A 33 2.55 3.70 4.94
CA THR A 33 1.77 3.55 3.70
C THR A 33 1.18 2.15 3.58
N TYR A 34 1.93 1.13 4.02
CA TYR A 34 1.43 -0.24 4.09
C TYR A 34 0.35 -0.39 5.18
N ALA A 35 0.48 0.29 6.31
CA ALA A 35 -0.55 0.29 7.35
C ALA A 35 -1.89 0.87 6.82
N GLU A 36 -1.83 1.98 6.08
CA GLU A 36 -3.00 2.57 5.42
C GLU A 36 -3.60 1.62 4.37
N TYR A 37 -2.77 0.98 3.55
CA TYR A 37 -3.24 -0.05 2.60
C TYR A 37 -4.01 -1.19 3.29
N ARG A 38 -3.51 -1.68 4.43
CA ARG A 38 -4.20 -2.70 5.22
C ARG A 38 -5.50 -2.18 5.83
N ALA A 39 -5.54 -0.92 6.26
CA ALA A 39 -6.77 -0.28 6.71
C ALA A 39 -7.81 -0.22 5.58
N ILE A 40 -7.41 0.12 4.35
CA ILE A 40 -8.29 0.13 3.17
C ILE A 40 -8.82 -1.28 2.87
N GLN A 41 -7.97 -2.31 2.89
CA GLN A 41 -8.42 -3.70 2.69
C GLN A 41 -9.49 -4.11 3.70
N ASN A 42 -9.33 -3.74 4.97
CA ASN A 42 -10.33 -4.02 6.00
C ASN A 42 -11.61 -3.18 5.78
N ALA A 43 -11.47 -1.91 5.37
CA ALA A 43 -12.60 -1.04 5.10
C ALA A 43 -13.49 -1.55 3.96
N ILE A 44 -12.90 -2.02 2.84
CA ILE A 44 -13.69 -2.58 1.73
C ILE A 44 -14.34 -3.91 2.13
N ALA A 45 -13.71 -4.72 3.00
CA ALA A 45 -14.32 -5.94 3.50
C ALA A 45 -15.54 -5.65 4.39
N THR A 46 -15.46 -4.63 5.24
CA THR A 46 -16.59 -4.13 6.06
C THR A 46 -17.69 -3.51 5.19
N ALA A 47 -17.33 -2.76 4.16
CA ALA A 47 -18.28 -2.18 3.23
C ALA A 47 -19.03 -3.27 2.44
N LYS A 48 -18.34 -4.34 2.01
CA LYS A 48 -18.95 -5.51 1.37
C LYS A 48 -19.91 -6.24 2.29
N SER A 49 -19.54 -6.43 3.56
CA SER A 49 -20.40 -7.13 4.53
C SER A 49 -21.64 -6.33 4.92
N THR A 50 -21.57 -5.00 4.85
CA THR A 50 -22.74 -4.11 5.01
C THR A 50 -23.79 -4.39 3.93
N GLY A 51 -23.34 -4.60 2.69
CA GLY A 51 -24.23 -4.86 1.55
C GLY A 51 -25.14 -3.67 1.22
N GLY A 52 -26.19 -3.95 0.44
CA GLY A 52 -27.18 -2.94 0.06
C GLY A 52 -26.82 -2.15 -1.21
N SER A 53 -27.26 -0.90 -1.24
CA SER A 53 -27.03 0.05 -2.33
C SER A 53 -25.58 0.56 -2.35
N VAL A 54 -25.16 1.09 -3.50
CA VAL A 54 -23.83 1.71 -3.66
C VAL A 54 -23.59 2.81 -2.61
N ILE A 55 -24.62 3.60 -2.29
CA ILE A 55 -24.53 4.69 -1.30
C ILE A 55 -24.28 4.16 0.11
N GLU A 56 -24.92 3.04 0.48
CA GLU A 56 -24.72 2.42 1.80
C GLU A 56 -23.30 1.84 1.93
N ILE A 57 -22.80 1.22 0.87
CA ILE A 57 -21.42 0.71 0.78
C ILE A 57 -20.42 1.86 0.93
N GLN A 58 -20.62 2.96 0.19
CA GLN A 58 -19.77 4.15 0.28
C GLN A 58 -19.77 4.76 1.68
N LYS A 59 -20.95 4.89 2.30
CA LYS A 59 -21.07 5.41 3.67
C LYS A 59 -20.37 4.52 4.69
N SER A 60 -20.46 3.19 4.53
CA SER A 60 -19.77 2.22 5.39
C SER A 60 -18.25 2.31 5.23
N PHE A 61 -17.77 2.49 3.99
CA PHE A 61 -16.36 2.77 3.72
C PHE A 61 -15.91 4.08 4.37
N ASP A 62 -16.64 5.18 4.22
CA ASP A 62 -16.27 6.49 4.77
C ASP A 62 -16.19 6.48 6.32
N ALA A 63 -17.08 5.73 6.98
CA ALA A 63 -17.02 5.51 8.42
C ALA A 63 -15.75 4.73 8.82
N SER A 64 -15.41 3.70 8.05
CA SER A 64 -14.19 2.91 8.25
C SER A 64 -12.93 3.74 7.96
N ALA A 65 -12.96 4.59 6.95
CA ALA A 65 -11.88 5.49 6.55
C ALA A 65 -11.55 6.51 7.63
N THR A 66 -12.56 7.07 8.28
CA THR A 66 -12.40 8.01 9.40
C THR A 66 -11.67 7.33 10.57
N THR A 67 -12.05 6.10 10.93
CA THR A 67 -11.44 5.36 12.06
C THR A 67 -10.05 4.80 11.70
N GLY A 68 -9.86 4.39 10.45
CA GLY A 68 -8.63 3.81 9.93
C GLY A 68 -7.58 4.82 9.47
N TYR A 69 -7.85 6.13 9.64
CA TYR A 69 -7.00 7.22 9.15
C TYR A 69 -6.65 7.10 7.65
N ILE A 70 -7.63 6.69 6.84
CA ILE A 70 -7.49 6.54 5.40
C ILE A 70 -7.64 7.92 4.76
N SER A 71 -6.65 8.30 3.95
CA SER A 71 -6.61 9.59 3.25
C SER A 71 -6.18 9.49 1.80
N SER A 72 -5.60 8.35 1.40
CA SER A 72 -5.05 8.13 0.06
C SER A 72 -6.12 7.87 -1.00
N ILE A 73 -7.32 7.44 -0.59
CA ILE A 73 -8.50 7.26 -1.43
C ILE A 73 -9.76 7.65 -0.67
N ASN A 74 -10.86 7.86 -1.38
CA ASN A 74 -12.19 8.11 -0.85
C ASN A 74 -13.22 7.11 -1.40
N SER A 75 -14.45 7.12 -0.89
CA SER A 75 -15.51 6.19 -1.30
C SER A 75 -15.88 6.23 -2.79
N ARG A 76 -15.57 7.32 -3.50
CA ARG A 76 -15.80 7.45 -4.95
C ARG A 76 -14.71 6.81 -5.80
N ASP A 77 -13.54 6.56 -5.22
CA ASP A 77 -12.44 5.86 -5.88
C ASP A 77 -12.64 4.33 -5.85
N LEU A 78 -13.70 3.86 -5.17
CA LEU A 78 -14.06 2.45 -5.13
C LEU A 78 -14.77 2.03 -6.41
N ILE A 79 -14.35 0.90 -6.96
CA ILE A 79 -15.05 0.20 -8.04
C ILE A 79 -15.96 -0.84 -7.37
N ILE A 80 -17.27 -0.67 -7.54
CA ILE A 80 -18.30 -1.52 -6.93
C ILE A 80 -19.07 -2.21 -8.06
N GLU A 81 -18.90 -3.52 -8.17
CA GLU A 81 -19.45 -4.32 -9.26
C GLU A 81 -20.23 -5.53 -8.73
N LYS A 82 -21.12 -6.09 -9.56
CA LYS A 82 -21.76 -7.38 -9.26
C LYS A 82 -21.16 -8.45 -10.15
N ILE A 83 -20.40 -9.36 -9.55
CA ILE A 83 -19.75 -10.49 -10.23
C ILE A 83 -20.38 -11.77 -9.69
N ASP A 84 -20.91 -12.62 -10.55
CA ASP A 84 -21.56 -13.89 -10.17
C ASP A 84 -22.65 -13.73 -9.09
N GLY A 85 -23.40 -12.64 -9.16
CA GLY A 85 -24.46 -12.31 -8.21
C GLY A 85 -23.98 -11.82 -6.84
N GLN A 86 -22.67 -11.66 -6.63
CA GLN A 86 -22.08 -11.11 -5.42
C GLN A 86 -21.54 -9.70 -5.67
N THR A 87 -21.73 -8.81 -4.70
CA THR A 87 -21.12 -7.48 -4.74
C THR A 87 -19.63 -7.60 -4.45
N GLU A 88 -18.82 -7.09 -5.36
CA GLU A 88 -17.37 -7.01 -5.25
C GLU A 88 -16.91 -5.56 -5.24
N ILE A 89 -15.95 -5.26 -4.37
CA ILE A 89 -15.41 -3.93 -4.15
C ILE A 89 -13.91 -4.00 -4.39
N SER A 90 -13.39 -3.08 -5.20
CA SER A 90 -11.96 -2.96 -5.47
C SER A 90 -11.49 -1.52 -5.47
N PHE A 91 -10.18 -1.34 -5.36
CA PHE A 91 -9.51 -0.04 -5.39
C PHE A 91 -8.11 -0.19 -5.99
N ALA A 92 -7.61 0.90 -6.57
CA ALA A 92 -6.20 1.05 -6.93
C ALA A 92 -5.76 2.50 -6.75
N TYR A 93 -4.56 2.72 -6.21
CA TYR A 93 -3.97 4.06 -6.07
C TYR A 93 -2.45 4.01 -6.03
N GLU A 94 -1.83 5.16 -6.26
CA GLU A 94 -0.39 5.36 -6.23
C GLU A 94 0.02 6.19 -5.02
N LYS A 95 1.06 5.76 -4.30
CA LYS A 95 1.69 6.53 -3.23
C LYS A 95 3.10 6.93 -3.65
N LYS A 96 3.26 8.22 -3.96
CA LYS A 96 4.56 8.81 -4.28
C LYS A 96 5.23 9.34 -3.00
N ILE A 97 6.40 8.79 -2.69
CA ILE A 97 7.20 9.17 -1.53
C ILE A 97 8.46 9.90 -2.01
N PRO A 98 8.58 11.22 -1.76
CA PRO A 98 9.80 11.95 -2.08
C PRO A 98 11.01 11.38 -1.31
N LEU A 99 12.13 11.18 -2.02
CA LEU A 99 13.38 10.71 -1.44
C LEU A 99 14.36 11.86 -1.28
N VAL A 100 15.11 12.18 -2.35
CA VAL A 100 16.13 13.22 -2.38
C VAL A 100 16.20 13.86 -3.76
N GLY A 101 16.22 15.19 -3.81
CA GLY A 101 16.20 15.93 -5.07
C GLY A 101 15.02 15.50 -5.97
N PRO A 102 15.23 15.20 -7.26
CA PRO A 102 14.17 14.74 -8.16
C PRO A 102 13.77 13.27 -7.93
N ALA A 103 14.48 12.51 -7.07
CA ALA A 103 14.22 11.10 -6.86
C ALA A 103 13.03 10.86 -5.92
N SER A 104 12.16 9.92 -6.30
CA SER A 104 10.99 9.50 -5.53
C SER A 104 10.86 7.97 -5.58
N LEU A 105 10.24 7.39 -4.55
CA LEU A 105 9.76 6.03 -4.54
C LEU A 105 8.27 6.05 -4.88
N LEU A 106 7.84 5.21 -5.83
CA LEU A 106 6.44 5.00 -6.17
C LEU A 106 6.01 3.63 -5.64
N LEU A 107 4.89 3.59 -4.93
CA LEU A 107 4.24 2.36 -4.50
C LEU A 107 2.85 2.31 -5.13
N GLU A 108 2.57 1.24 -5.84
CA GLU A 108 1.26 0.99 -6.45
C GLU A 108 0.51 0.00 -5.57
N TYR A 109 -0.63 0.43 -5.05
CA TYR A 109 -1.48 -0.38 -4.18
C TYR A 109 -2.78 -0.70 -4.88
N GLU A 110 -3.16 -1.97 -4.85
CA GLU A 110 -4.42 -2.48 -5.38
C GLU A 110 -5.02 -3.51 -4.43
N GLY A 111 -6.34 -3.62 -4.42
CA GLY A 111 -7.03 -4.62 -3.60
C GLY A 111 -8.45 -4.87 -4.08
N THR A 112 -8.93 -6.09 -3.84
CA THR A 112 -10.27 -6.53 -4.23
C THR A 112 -10.84 -7.51 -3.21
N THR A 113 -12.16 -7.53 -3.06
CA THR A 113 -12.87 -8.53 -2.28
C THR A 113 -13.22 -9.81 -3.05
N ALA A 114 -12.93 -9.85 -4.36
CA ALA A 114 -13.28 -10.97 -5.23
C ALA A 114 -12.43 -12.21 -4.92
N LYS A 115 -13.04 -13.40 -4.91
CA LYS A 115 -12.41 -14.68 -4.53
C LYS A 115 -11.27 -15.17 -5.46
N GLY A 116 -10.84 -14.37 -6.44
CA GLY A 116 -9.75 -14.68 -7.37
C GLY A 116 -8.70 -13.57 -7.54
N GLY A 117 -8.77 -12.48 -6.76
CA GLY A 117 -7.78 -11.39 -6.86
C GLY A 117 -7.87 -10.58 -8.15
N ALA A 118 -9.06 -10.49 -8.77
CA ALA A 118 -9.27 -9.73 -9.99
C ALA A 118 -8.75 -8.29 -9.83
N LYS A 119 -7.75 -7.95 -10.65
CA LYS A 119 -7.20 -6.60 -10.72
C LYS A 119 -8.32 -5.62 -11.06
N PRO A 120 -8.43 -4.50 -10.35
CA PRO A 120 -9.24 -3.40 -10.85
C PRO A 120 -8.71 -3.02 -12.23
N ALA A 121 -9.56 -3.08 -13.24
CA ALA A 121 -9.20 -2.61 -14.58
C ALA A 121 -9.02 -1.09 -14.50
N LYS A 122 -7.76 -0.66 -14.40
CA LYS A 122 -7.38 0.74 -14.62
C LYS A 122 -7.37 0.91 -16.14
N GLU A 123 -8.32 1.67 -16.69
CA GLU A 123 -8.17 2.29 -18.01
C GLU A 123 -7.10 3.39 -17.96
#